data_AF-A0A667XJI6-F1
#
_entry.id   AF-A0A667XJI6-F1
#
_cell.length_a   1.000
_cell.length_b   1.000
_cell.length_c   1.000
_cell.angle_alpha   90.00
_cell.angle_beta   90.00
_cell.angle_gamma   90.00
#
_symmetry.space_group_name_H-M   'P 1'
#
loop_
_entity.id
_entity.type
_entity.pdbx_description
1 polymer ?
#
loop_
_entity_poly.entity_id
_entity_poly.type
_entity_poly.pdbx_seq_one_letter_code
_entity_poly.pdbx_strand_id
1 'polypeptide(L)'
;KMKVLYFAVLLQIVWISSGEALRCNRCVPRSPGGRCTNTVETCTYPFNVCAFVLFTPPLKSSFRQCMNMAVCQGYQKTPNVAANCCSTDLCN
;
A
#
# COMPACT_ATOMS: atom_id res chain seq x y z
N LYS A 1 34.98 -5.51 24.19
CA LYS A 1 34.35 -4.26 23.70
C LYS A 1 33.95 -4.34 22.21
N MET A 2 34.85 -4.66 21.26
CA MET A 2 34.50 -4.76 19.83
C MET A 2 33.47 -5.86 19.47
N LYS A 3 33.51 -7.02 20.13
CA LYS A 3 32.53 -8.11 19.90
C LYS A 3 31.09 -7.68 20.18
N VAL A 4 30.86 -6.89 21.23
CA VAL A 4 29.53 -6.41 21.61
C VAL A 4 28.99 -5.44 20.56
N LEU A 5 29.85 -4.57 20.02
CA LEU A 5 29.48 -3.65 18.96
C LEU A 5 29.08 -4.40 17.68
N TYR A 6 29.83 -5.44 17.33
CA TYR A 6 29.55 -6.27 16.15
C TYR A 6 28.19 -6.99 16.27
N PHE A 7 27.92 -7.60 17.43
CA PHE A 7 26.62 -8.24 17.70
C PHE A 7 25.46 -7.25 17.65
N ALA A 8 25.63 -6.04 18.21
CA ALA A 8 24.60 -5.01 18.16
C ALA A 8 24.29 -4.57 16.73
N VAL A 9 25.32 -4.35 15.90
CA VAL A 9 25.15 -3.98 14.49
C VAL A 9 24.46 -5.09 13.69
N LEU A 10 24.85 -6.35 13.89
CA LEU A 10 24.20 -7.49 13.22
C LEU A 10 22.71 -7.59 13.60
N LEU A 11 22.38 -7.43 14.89
CA LEU A 11 20.99 -7.48 15.35
C LEU A 11 20.15 -6.35 14.75
N GLN A 12 20.72 -5.15 14.60
CA GLN A 12 20.03 -4.03 13.95
C GLN A 12 19.78 -4.29 12.46
N ILE A 13 20.75 -4.85 11.74
CA ILE A 13 20.59 -5.20 10.32
C ILE A 13 19.48 -6.25 10.17
N VAL A 14 19.48 -7.29 11.02
CA VAL A 14 18.47 -8.34 11.00
C VAL A 14 17.08 -7.77 11.27
N TRP A 15 16.93 -6.89 12.26
CA TRP A 15 15.66 -6.22 12.58
C TRP A 15 15.13 -5.34 11.46
N ILE A 16 16.00 -4.60 10.77
CA ILE A 16 15.61 -3.77 9.62
C ILE A 16 15.22 -4.67 8.43
N SER A 17 15.88 -5.81 8.27
CA SER A 17 15.57 -6.78 7.21
C SER A 17 14.35 -7.66 7.49
N SER A 18 13.89 -7.75 8.75
CA SER A 18 12.74 -8.57 9.16
C SER A 18 11.39 -7.84 9.06
N GLY A 19 11.34 -6.65 8.45
CA GLY A 19 10.07 -6.05 8.08
C GLY A 19 9.41 -6.89 6.99
N GLU A 20 8.39 -7.67 7.34
CA GLU A 20 7.51 -8.30 6.36
C GLU A 20 7.02 -7.23 5.39
N ALA A 21 7.17 -7.48 4.08
CA ALA A 21 6.72 -6.55 3.07
C ALA A 21 5.19 -6.48 3.10
N LEU A 22 4.65 -5.26 3.31
CA LEU A 22 3.21 -4.99 3.42
C LEU A 22 2.42 -5.70 2.32
N ARG A 23 1.34 -6.39 2.68
CA ARG A 23 0.47 -7.09 1.73
C ARG A 23 -0.86 -6.38 1.59
N CYS A 24 -1.35 -6.19 0.38
CA CYS A 24 -2.59 -5.45 0.12
C CYS A 24 -3.55 -6.22 -0.78
N ASN A 25 -4.84 -5.91 -0.68
CA ASN A 25 -5.83 -6.31 -1.67
C ASN A 25 -5.56 -5.54 -2.97
N ARG A 26 -5.50 -6.27 -4.09
CA ARG A 26 -5.31 -5.73 -5.44
C ARG A 26 -6.55 -6.04 -6.27
N CYS A 27 -7.14 -4.98 -6.82
CA CYS A 27 -8.23 -5.08 -7.77
C CYS A 27 -8.19 -3.82 -8.65
N VAL A 28 -7.72 -3.96 -9.89
CA VAL A 28 -7.63 -2.86 -10.85
C VAL A 28 -8.43 -3.24 -12.11
N PRO A 29 -9.62 -2.65 -12.32
CA PRO A 29 -10.41 -2.90 -13.52
C PRO A 29 -9.68 -2.49 -14.80
N ARG A 30 -9.90 -3.23 -15.91
CA ARG A 30 -9.34 -2.86 -17.23
C ARG A 30 -9.97 -1.61 -17.85
N SER A 31 -11.19 -1.27 -17.43
CA SER A 31 -11.95 -0.11 -17.90
C SER A 31 -12.67 0.54 -16.72
N PRO A 32 -12.94 1.86 -16.76
CA PRO A 32 -13.73 2.54 -15.73
C PRO A 32 -15.08 1.86 -15.49
N GLY A 33 -15.45 1.64 -14.23
CA GLY A 33 -16.68 0.93 -13.85
C GLY A 33 -16.67 -0.59 -14.14
N GLY A 34 -15.58 -1.12 -14.69
CA GLY A 34 -15.41 -2.55 -14.92
C GLY A 34 -15.24 -3.34 -13.62
N ARG A 35 -15.36 -4.66 -13.73
CA ARG A 35 -15.13 -5.59 -12.62
C ARG A 35 -13.68 -6.07 -12.62
N CYS A 36 -13.17 -6.39 -11.44
CA CYS A 36 -11.91 -7.09 -11.23
C CYS A 36 -12.11 -8.15 -10.14
N THR A 37 -11.25 -9.15 -10.12
CA THR A 37 -11.18 -10.14 -9.03
C THR A 37 -10.15 -9.66 -8.04
N ASN A 38 -10.48 -9.73 -6.74
CA ASN A 38 -9.54 -9.36 -5.70
C ASN A 38 -8.42 -10.41 -5.60
N THR A 39 -7.17 -9.95 -5.66
CA THR A 39 -5.97 -10.76 -5.42
C THR A 39 -5.14 -10.13 -4.31
N VAL A 40 -4.13 -10.83 -3.81
CA VAL A 40 -3.18 -10.26 -2.84
C VAL A 40 -1.91 -9.89 -3.59
N GLU A 41 -1.41 -8.68 -3.35
CA GLU A 41 -0.08 -8.27 -3.81
C GLU A 41 0.80 -7.94 -2.61
N THR A 42 2.11 -8.16 -2.77
CA THR A 42 3.13 -7.72 -1.82
C THR A 42 3.69 -6.40 -2.31
N CYS A 43 3.61 -5.36 -1.47
CA CYS A 43 4.12 -4.05 -1.80
C CYS A 43 5.64 -4.06 -1.87
N THR A 44 6.17 -3.34 -2.84
CA THR A 44 7.60 -3.07 -2.99
C THR A 44 7.85 -1.57 -2.88
N TYR A 45 9.05 -1.19 -2.49
CA TYR A 45 9.44 0.23 -2.48
C TYR A 45 9.21 0.86 -3.86
N PRO A 46 8.60 2.07 -3.96
CA PRO A 46 8.27 3.02 -2.89
C PRO A 46 6.80 2.96 -2.39
N PHE A 47 6.09 1.86 -2.65
CA PHE A 47 4.70 1.69 -2.24
C PHE A 47 4.63 1.18 -0.79
N ASN A 48 4.10 2.00 0.10
CA ASN A 48 4.16 1.81 1.55
C ASN A 48 2.80 1.85 2.25
N VAL A 49 1.70 1.91 1.48
CA VAL A 49 0.34 1.78 2.00
C VAL A 49 -0.51 0.90 1.08
N CYS A 50 -1.53 0.31 1.66
CA CYS A 50 -2.66 -0.23 0.93
C CYS A 50 -3.66 0.90 0.65
N ALA A 51 -4.04 1.09 -0.61
CA ALA A 51 -4.99 2.11 -1.03
C ALA A 51 -6.29 1.47 -1.56
N PHE A 52 -7.43 2.04 -1.19
CA PHE A 52 -8.71 1.86 -1.89
C PHE A 52 -9.19 3.22 -2.36
N VAL A 53 -9.41 3.37 -3.66
CA VAL A 53 -9.83 4.62 -4.28
C VAL A 53 -11.17 4.42 -4.96
N LEU A 54 -12.12 5.30 -4.68
CA LEU A 54 -13.48 5.32 -5.22
C LEU A 54 -13.72 6.68 -5.90
N PHE A 55 -13.94 6.65 -7.21
CA PHE A 55 -14.40 7.79 -7.99
C PHE A 55 -15.93 7.86 -7.92
N THR A 56 -16.44 8.95 -7.37
CA THR A 56 -17.89 9.21 -7.31
C THR A 56 -18.41 9.62 -8.71
N PRO A 57 -19.72 9.85 -8.90
CA PRO A 57 -20.24 10.26 -10.20
C PRO A 57 -19.48 11.45 -10.82
N PRO A 58 -19.26 11.48 -12.15
CA PRO A 58 -19.89 10.61 -13.16
C PRO A 58 -19.13 9.30 -13.49
N LEU A 59 -17.88 9.13 -13.05
CA LEU A 59 -17.02 8.00 -13.43
C LEU A 59 -17.45 6.66 -12.80
N LYS A 60 -17.96 6.68 -11.57
CA LYS A 60 -18.43 5.50 -10.80
C LYS A 60 -17.48 4.30 -10.93
N SER A 61 -16.25 4.48 -10.49
CA SER A 61 -15.15 3.53 -10.65
C SER A 61 -14.42 3.34 -9.33
N SER A 62 -13.79 2.20 -9.11
CA SER A 62 -12.92 2.02 -7.94
C SER A 62 -11.77 1.07 -8.23
N PHE A 63 -10.67 1.22 -7.50
CA PHE A 63 -9.56 0.28 -7.53
C PHE A 63 -8.91 0.15 -6.15
N ARG A 64 -8.21 -0.98 -5.93
CA ARG A 64 -7.42 -1.29 -4.74
C ARG A 64 -6.02 -1.72 -5.18
N GLN A 65 -4.98 -1.17 -4.55
CA GLN A 65 -3.60 -1.62 -4.75
C GLN A 65 -2.64 -1.01 -3.70
N CYS A 66 -1.42 -1.53 -3.64
CA CYS A 66 -0.27 -0.86 -3.05
C CYS A 66 -0.07 0.52 -3.69
N MET A 67 0.18 1.52 -2.85
CA MET A 67 0.36 2.89 -3.29
C MET A 67 1.40 3.60 -2.42
N ASN A 68 1.97 4.68 -2.96
CA ASN A 68 2.74 5.60 -2.16
C ASN A 68 1.81 6.46 -1.29
N MET A 69 2.14 6.65 -0.01
CA MET A 69 1.33 7.43 0.93
C MET A 69 0.96 8.82 0.39
N ALA A 70 1.90 9.56 -0.20
CA ALA A 70 1.64 10.91 -0.69
C ALA A 70 0.66 10.91 -1.89
N VAL A 71 0.76 9.90 -2.76
CA VAL A 71 -0.20 9.72 -3.87
C VAL A 71 -1.60 9.39 -3.33
N CYS A 72 -1.68 8.50 -2.33
CA CYS A 72 -2.96 8.14 -1.71
C CYS A 72 -3.63 9.35 -1.03
N GLN A 73 -2.86 10.14 -0.29
CA GLN A 73 -3.31 11.41 0.28
C GLN A 73 -3.68 12.44 -0.78
N GLY A 74 -3.04 12.40 -1.95
CA GLY A 74 -3.44 13.17 -3.12
C GLY A 74 -4.87 12.85 -3.54
N TYR A 75 -5.22 11.57 -3.67
CA TYR A 75 -6.59 11.16 -3.97
C TYR A 75 -7.61 11.61 -2.92
N GLN A 76 -7.25 11.61 -1.62
CA GLN A 76 -8.14 12.11 -0.56
C GLN A 76 -8.49 13.59 -0.71
N LYS A 77 -7.61 14.37 -1.36
CA LYS A 77 -7.80 15.81 -1.60
C LYS A 77 -8.47 16.09 -2.95
N THR A 78 -8.65 15.09 -3.80
CA THR A 78 -9.24 15.25 -5.12
C THR A 78 -10.76 15.31 -5.02
N PRO A 79 -11.41 16.36 -5.58
CA PRO A 79 -12.87 16.42 -5.62
C PRO A 79 -13.47 15.20 -6.32
N ASN A 80 -14.61 14.72 -5.81
CA ASN A 80 -15.30 13.53 -6.34
C ASN A 80 -14.50 12.22 -6.24
N VAL A 81 -13.53 12.16 -5.32
CA VAL A 81 -12.78 10.94 -4.99
C VAL A 81 -12.81 10.70 -3.49
N ALA A 82 -13.13 9.48 -3.09
CA ALA A 82 -12.91 8.99 -1.74
C ALA A 82 -11.74 8.00 -1.75
N ALA A 83 -10.79 8.14 -0.83
CA ALA A 83 -9.65 7.25 -0.73
C ALA A 83 -9.36 6.83 0.71
N ASN A 84 -9.15 5.53 0.92
CA ASN A 84 -8.68 4.95 2.17
C ASN A 84 -7.21 4.57 2.01
N CYS A 85 -6.36 5.00 2.94
CA CYS A 85 -4.92 4.76 2.97
C CYS A 85 -4.56 4.13 4.32
N CYS A 86 -4.00 2.93 4.32
CA CYS A 86 -3.68 2.21 5.56
C CYS A 86 -2.39 1.38 5.40
N SER A 87 -1.69 1.10 6.50
CA SER A 87 -0.34 0.51 6.51
C SER A 87 -0.26 -0.83 7.26
N THR A 88 -1.38 -1.55 7.35
CA THR A 88 -1.44 -2.91 7.89
C THR A 88 -1.87 -3.87 6.81
N ASP A 89 -1.52 -5.15 6.93
CA ASP A 89 -1.85 -6.14 5.90
C ASP A 89 -3.35 -6.20 5.59
N LEU A 90 -3.67 -6.22 4.28
CA LEU A 90 -4.99 -6.43 3.69
C LEU A 90 -6.08 -5.45 4.18
N CYS A 91 -5.69 -4.28 4.67
CA CYS A 91 -6.61 -3.31 5.27
C CYS A 91 -7.45 -2.52 4.26
N ASN A 92 -7.10 -2.59 2.96
CA ASN A 92 -7.72 -1.80 1.91
C ASN A 92 -8.84 -2.51 1.18
#